data_AF-A0A7X6TX16-F1
#
_entry.id   AF-A0A7X6TX16-F1
#
_cell.length_a   1.000
_cell.length_b   1.000
_cell.length_c   1.000
_cell.angle_alpha   90.00
_cell.angle_beta   90.00
_cell.angle_gamma   90.00
#
_symmetry.space_group_name_H-M   'P 1'
#
loop_
_entity.id
_entity.type
_entity.pdbx_description
1 polymer ?
#
loop_
_entity_poly.entity_id
_entity_poly.type
_entity_poly.pdbx_seq_one_letter_code
_entity_poly.pdbx_strand_id
1 'polypeptide(L)'
;AKNTQGLFIVALGGSLESQDNYSNSETLFEWAFKHFKAVLLIEKDEILSSLPLADGNSLGLRAEKDVYHLINASLIKPAFSLNLNPGESLQDAVEKDQVVATAEIIIQGQKDVSIGTVNLLANRSANLMEESSLPLEKSFSDRILGWVLKVGVVLLFIASLIFIIRTINLMRQSKRRQEKLRARRSELEEKLKDEIEQENKQQRINRSNF
;
A
#
# COMPACT_ATOMS: atom_id res chain seq x y z
N ALA A 1 -5.12 -17.44 11.03
CA ALA A 1 -4.38 -18.56 10.43
C ALA A 1 -2.89 -18.41 10.75
N LYS A 2 -2.22 -19.46 11.23
CA LYS A 2 -0.75 -19.46 11.38
C LYS A 2 -0.15 -19.50 9.96
N ASN A 3 0.60 -18.48 9.58
CA ASN A 3 1.23 -18.39 8.26
C ASN A 3 2.50 -19.27 8.26
N THR A 4 2.34 -20.57 8.02
CA THR A 4 3.46 -21.51 7.91
C THR A 4 4.05 -21.43 6.51
N GLN A 5 5.15 -20.69 6.36
CA GLN A 5 5.92 -20.62 5.12
C GLN A 5 6.94 -21.76 5.10
N GLY A 6 6.86 -22.65 4.12
CA GLY A 6 7.90 -23.64 3.84
C GLY A 6 8.91 -23.06 2.85
N LEU A 7 10.18 -22.95 3.25
CA LEU A 7 11.28 -22.55 2.38
C LEU A 7 12.23 -23.74 2.20
N PHE A 8 12.59 -24.04 0.96
CA PHE A 8 13.60 -25.04 0.63
C PHE A 8 14.82 -24.32 0.06
N ILE A 9 15.98 -24.46 0.72
CA ILE A 9 17.26 -23.96 0.23
C ILE A 9 18.14 -25.17 -0.09
N VAL A 10 18.72 -25.18 -1.28
CA VAL A 10 19.69 -26.19 -1.71
C VAL A 10 21.02 -25.49 -1.94
N ALA A 11 22.00 -25.76 -1.08
CA ALA A 11 23.38 -25.31 -1.26
C ALA A 11 24.20 -26.45 -1.87
N LEU A 12 24.73 -26.26 -3.07
CA LEU A 12 25.58 -27.23 -3.78
C LEU A 12 27.02 -26.72 -3.83
N GLY A 13 28.00 -27.56 -3.46
CA GLY A 13 29.43 -27.25 -3.61
C GLY A 13 30.14 -26.68 -2.37
N GLY A 14 29.60 -26.89 -1.17
CA GLY A 14 30.27 -26.51 0.08
C GLY A 14 31.55 -27.30 0.35
N SER A 15 32.55 -26.68 0.99
CA SER A 15 33.78 -27.34 1.44
C SER A 15 33.45 -28.56 2.32
N LEU A 16 34.18 -29.67 2.19
CA LEU A 16 33.92 -30.94 2.90
C LEU A 16 34.06 -30.86 4.43
N GLU A 17 34.46 -29.70 4.98
CA GLU A 17 34.39 -29.43 6.42
C GLU A 17 32.95 -29.13 6.85
N SER A 18 32.31 -30.17 7.37
CA SER A 18 30.87 -30.30 7.60
C SER A 18 30.17 -29.27 8.50
N GLN A 19 30.88 -28.33 9.13
CA GLN A 19 30.29 -27.35 10.05
C GLN A 19 29.97 -26.00 9.38
N ASP A 20 30.82 -25.53 8.46
CA ASP A 20 30.67 -24.22 7.82
C ASP A 20 29.47 -24.18 6.86
N ASN A 21 29.17 -25.31 6.20
CA ASN A 21 28.03 -25.40 5.27
C ASN A 21 26.66 -25.28 5.97
N TYR A 22 26.55 -25.80 7.21
CA TYR A 22 25.32 -25.70 7.99
C TYR A 22 25.11 -24.27 8.50
N SER A 23 26.16 -23.65 9.06
CA SER A 23 26.13 -22.25 9.51
C SER A 23 25.78 -21.27 8.38
N ASN A 24 26.31 -21.51 7.18
CA ASN A 24 26.01 -20.70 6.01
C ASN A 24 24.54 -20.83 5.57
N SER A 25 24.00 -22.05 5.61
CA SER A 25 22.61 -22.33 5.24
C SER A 25 21.62 -21.73 6.25
N GLU A 26 21.90 -21.83 7.55
CA GLU A 26 21.11 -21.19 8.62
C GLU A 26 21.07 -19.67 8.46
N THR A 27 22.22 -19.04 8.25
CA THR A 27 22.30 -17.59 8.01
C THR A 27 21.49 -17.16 6.79
N LEU A 28 21.51 -17.95 5.71
CA LEU A 28 20.69 -17.74 4.52
C LEU A 28 19.18 -17.86 4.80
N PHE A 29 18.77 -18.84 5.60
CA PHE A 29 17.38 -18.98 6.05
C PHE A 29 16.92 -17.78 6.88
N GLU A 30 17.70 -17.39 7.89
CA GLU A 30 17.38 -16.22 8.71
C GLU A 30 17.26 -14.95 7.88
N TRP A 31 18.19 -14.73 6.95
CA TRP A 31 18.14 -13.60 6.03
C TRP A 31 16.88 -13.65 5.15
N ALA A 32 16.57 -14.80 4.55
CA ALA A 32 15.40 -14.95 3.68
C ALA A 32 14.09 -14.68 4.43
N PHE A 33 13.90 -15.23 5.64
CA PHE A 33 12.69 -14.99 6.45
C PHE A 33 12.62 -13.56 7.01
N LYS A 34 13.76 -12.92 7.26
CA LYS A 34 13.81 -11.52 7.68
C LYS A 34 13.41 -10.56 6.56
N HIS A 35 13.80 -10.88 5.33
CA HIS A 35 13.67 -9.96 4.19
C HIS A 35 12.50 -10.28 3.26
N PHE A 36 11.93 -11.48 3.32
CA PHE A 36 10.83 -11.90 2.46
C PHE A 36 9.67 -12.48 3.26
N LYS A 37 8.47 -12.32 2.71
CA LYS A 37 7.25 -12.95 3.22
C LYS A 37 6.39 -13.42 2.06
N ALA A 38 5.76 -14.57 2.21
CA ALA A 38 4.72 -15.03 1.31
C ALA A 38 3.40 -14.33 1.64
N VAL A 39 2.77 -13.74 0.63
CA VAL A 39 1.45 -13.11 0.73
C VAL A 39 0.47 -13.83 -0.19
N LEU A 40 -0.72 -14.13 0.33
CA LEU A 40 -1.82 -14.67 -0.45
C LEU A 40 -2.33 -13.61 -1.44
N LEU A 41 -2.18 -13.87 -2.73
CA LEU A 41 -2.67 -13.00 -3.80
C LEU A 41 -4.12 -13.31 -4.15
N ILE A 42 -4.41 -14.58 -4.40
CA ILE A 42 -5.71 -15.12 -4.80
C ILE A 42 -6.06 -16.22 -3.83
N GLU A 43 -7.27 -16.19 -3.27
CA GLU A 43 -7.78 -17.26 -2.42
C GLU A 43 -8.46 -18.33 -3.28
N LYS A 44 -8.35 -19.59 -2.88
CA LYS A 44 -9.15 -20.66 -3.45
C LYS A 44 -10.64 -20.31 -3.36
N ASP A 45 -11.39 -20.65 -4.38
CA ASP A 45 -12.84 -20.38 -4.49
C ASP A 45 -13.21 -18.89 -4.63
N GLU A 46 -12.24 -17.97 -4.62
CA GLU A 46 -12.47 -16.56 -4.94
C GLU A 46 -12.97 -16.42 -6.37
N ILE A 47 -14.07 -15.68 -6.57
CA ILE A 47 -14.64 -15.45 -7.91
C ILE A 47 -13.78 -14.40 -8.63
N LEU A 48 -13.00 -14.87 -9.61
CA LEU A 48 -12.02 -14.09 -10.38
C LEU A 48 -12.50 -13.67 -11.77
N SER A 49 -13.58 -14.24 -12.26
CA SER A 49 -14.20 -13.81 -13.51
C SER A 49 -15.67 -14.17 -13.56
N SER A 50 -16.39 -13.68 -14.56
CA SER A 50 -17.78 -14.03 -14.81
C SER A 50 -17.98 -14.17 -16.31
N LEU A 51 -18.55 -15.29 -16.72
CA LEU A 51 -18.90 -15.56 -18.10
C LEU A 51 -20.39 -15.23 -18.29
N PRO A 52 -20.77 -14.34 -19.23
CA PRO A 52 -22.17 -14.11 -19.53
C PRO A 52 -22.80 -15.38 -20.12
N LEU A 53 -24.01 -15.69 -19.68
CA LEU A 53 -24.84 -16.79 -20.17
C LEU A 53 -25.93 -16.24 -21.10
N ALA A 54 -26.43 -17.10 -21.99
CA ALA A 54 -27.48 -16.75 -22.95
C ALA A 54 -28.82 -16.35 -22.29
N ASP A 55 -29.07 -16.80 -21.06
CA ASP A 55 -30.24 -16.45 -20.26
C ASP A 55 -30.15 -15.05 -19.60
N GLY A 56 -29.09 -14.28 -19.90
CA GLY A 56 -28.83 -12.98 -19.31
C GLY A 56 -28.22 -13.05 -17.90
N ASN A 57 -28.01 -14.25 -17.35
CA ASN A 57 -27.28 -14.42 -16.11
C ASN A 57 -25.76 -14.46 -16.37
N SER A 58 -24.96 -14.47 -15.31
CA SER A 58 -23.52 -14.69 -15.40
C SER A 58 -23.09 -15.90 -14.58
N LEU A 59 -22.15 -16.66 -15.12
CA LEU A 59 -21.49 -17.78 -14.46
C LEU A 59 -20.19 -17.27 -13.83
N GLY A 60 -20.15 -17.22 -12.50
CA GLY A 60 -18.93 -16.91 -11.78
C GLY A 60 -17.87 -17.98 -11.99
N LEU A 61 -16.64 -17.56 -12.28
CA LEU A 61 -15.46 -18.38 -12.41
C LEU A 61 -14.58 -18.20 -11.17
N ARG A 62 -14.32 -19.30 -10.45
CA ARG A 62 -13.61 -19.32 -9.18
C ARG A 62 -12.20 -19.87 -9.31
N ALA A 63 -11.26 -19.40 -8.49
CA ALA A 63 -9.90 -19.93 -8.50
C ALA A 63 -9.84 -21.39 -8.03
N GLU A 64 -9.09 -22.24 -8.72
CA GLU A 64 -8.89 -23.64 -8.34
C GLU A 64 -8.13 -23.78 -7.00
N LYS A 65 -7.17 -22.88 -6.75
CA LYS A 65 -6.22 -22.96 -5.63
C LYS A 65 -5.77 -21.59 -5.14
N ASP A 66 -5.28 -21.56 -3.91
CA ASP A 66 -4.57 -20.41 -3.37
C ASP A 66 -3.31 -20.11 -4.20
N VAL A 67 -3.07 -18.84 -4.47
CA VAL A 67 -1.82 -18.38 -5.11
C VAL A 67 -1.10 -17.44 -4.17
N TYR A 68 0.13 -17.83 -3.80
CA TYR A 68 1.01 -17.04 -2.96
C TYR A 68 2.10 -16.39 -3.81
N HIS A 69 2.52 -15.19 -3.41
CA HIS A 69 3.66 -14.50 -4.01
C HIS A 69 4.64 -14.05 -2.94
N LEU A 70 5.92 -14.22 -3.23
CA LEU A 70 7.01 -13.84 -2.34
C LEU A 70 7.34 -12.37 -2.56
N ILE A 71 7.18 -11.56 -1.52
CA ILE A 71 7.51 -10.13 -1.58
C ILE A 71 8.51 -9.77 -0.51
N ASN A 72 9.20 -8.65 -0.70
CA ASN A 72 10.03 -8.07 0.35
C ASN A 72 9.15 -7.75 1.57
N ALA A 73 9.62 -8.11 2.77
CA ALA A 73 8.87 -7.99 4.01
C ALA A 73 8.39 -6.55 4.29
N SER A 74 9.14 -5.56 3.82
CA SER A 74 8.82 -4.13 3.97
C SER A 74 7.75 -3.62 2.98
N LEU A 75 7.41 -4.39 1.95
CA LEU A 75 6.43 -4.00 0.94
C LEU A 75 5.01 -4.49 1.29
N ILE A 76 4.03 -3.73 0.81
CA ILE A 76 2.60 -4.06 0.89
C ILE A 76 2.25 -5.01 -0.26
N LYS A 77 1.14 -5.76 -0.14
CA LYS A 77 0.62 -6.65 -1.19
C LYS A 77 0.60 -5.91 -2.55
N PRO A 78 1.28 -6.43 -3.57
CA PRO A 78 1.39 -5.76 -4.86
C PRO A 78 0.05 -5.78 -5.60
N ALA A 79 -0.17 -4.79 -6.46
CA ALA A 79 -1.26 -4.82 -7.40
C ALA A 79 -1.00 -5.91 -8.45
N PHE A 80 -2.04 -6.62 -8.85
CA PHE A 80 -1.96 -7.65 -9.87
C PHE A 80 -3.13 -7.54 -10.84
N SER A 81 -2.90 -7.98 -12.07
CA SER A 81 -3.91 -8.14 -13.10
C SER A 81 -3.96 -9.58 -13.60
N LEU A 82 -5.13 -10.00 -14.04
CA LEU A 82 -5.35 -11.31 -14.62
C LEU A 82 -5.54 -11.18 -16.13
N ASN A 83 -4.77 -11.94 -16.91
CA ASN A 83 -5.01 -12.10 -18.32
C ASN A 83 -5.70 -13.44 -18.55
N LEU A 84 -6.96 -13.39 -18.99
CA LEU A 84 -7.80 -14.57 -19.16
C LEU A 84 -7.55 -15.17 -20.54
N ASN A 85 -7.08 -16.41 -20.55
CA ASN A 85 -6.99 -17.22 -21.75
C ASN A 85 -8.19 -18.19 -21.76
N PRO A 86 -9.14 -18.04 -22.69
CA PRO A 86 -10.24 -18.98 -22.83
C PRO A 86 -9.69 -20.38 -23.13
N GLY A 87 -10.26 -21.41 -22.49
CA GLY A 87 -9.93 -22.80 -22.82
C GLY A 87 -10.38 -23.16 -24.23
N GLU A 88 -9.67 -24.07 -24.90
CA GLU A 88 -9.88 -24.42 -26.32
C GLU A 88 -11.25 -25.06 -26.65
N SER A 89 -12.10 -25.35 -25.66
CA SER A 89 -13.45 -25.84 -25.93
C SER A 89 -14.35 -25.58 -24.72
N LEU A 90 -15.09 -24.48 -24.77
CA LEU A 90 -16.29 -24.33 -23.95
C LEU A 90 -17.35 -25.25 -24.55
N GLN A 91 -17.55 -26.42 -23.95
CA GLN A 91 -18.66 -27.29 -24.29
C GLN A 91 -19.98 -26.56 -23.97
N ASP A 92 -21.04 -26.84 -24.74
CA ASP A 92 -22.37 -26.24 -24.57
C ASP A 92 -22.96 -26.43 -23.17
N ALA A 93 -22.41 -27.34 -22.37
CA ALA A 93 -22.70 -27.48 -20.96
C ALA A 93 -21.38 -27.46 -20.17
N VAL A 94 -21.33 -26.61 -19.16
CA VAL A 94 -20.25 -26.58 -18.18
C VAL A 94 -20.77 -27.17 -16.89
N GLU A 95 -20.04 -28.13 -16.34
CA GLU A 95 -20.32 -28.68 -15.02
C GLU A 95 -19.70 -27.82 -13.93
N LYS A 96 -20.34 -27.82 -12.75
CA LYS A 96 -19.74 -27.25 -11.55
C LYS A 96 -18.33 -27.84 -11.36
N ASP A 97 -17.38 -26.99 -11.00
CA ASP A 97 -15.99 -27.36 -10.71
C ASP A 97 -15.18 -27.78 -11.96
N GLN A 98 -15.73 -27.68 -13.17
CA GLN A 98 -14.99 -27.87 -14.42
C GLN A 98 -14.07 -26.68 -14.69
N VAL A 99 -12.87 -26.95 -15.24
CA VAL A 99 -11.94 -25.92 -15.72
C VAL A 99 -12.50 -25.26 -16.98
N VAL A 100 -12.75 -23.96 -16.90
CA VAL A 100 -13.37 -23.16 -17.98
C VAL A 100 -12.33 -22.30 -18.69
N ALA A 101 -11.39 -21.73 -17.94
CA ALA A 101 -10.38 -20.82 -18.47
C ALA A 101 -9.11 -20.87 -17.62
N THR A 102 -8.02 -20.36 -18.16
CA THR A 102 -6.76 -20.21 -17.44
C THR A 102 -6.43 -18.73 -17.33
N ALA A 103 -6.17 -18.25 -16.13
CA ALA A 103 -5.75 -16.87 -15.88
C ALA A 103 -4.25 -16.80 -15.66
N GLU A 104 -3.56 -15.99 -16.45
CA GLU A 104 -2.17 -15.59 -16.18
C GLU A 104 -2.16 -14.43 -15.18
N ILE A 105 -1.33 -14.56 -14.15
CA ILE A 105 -1.22 -13.58 -13.06
C ILE A 105 -0.02 -12.69 -13.31
N ILE A 106 -0.29 -11.41 -13.52
CA ILE A 106 0.71 -10.40 -13.83
C ILE A 106 0.80 -9.42 -12.66
N ILE A 107 1.99 -9.28 -12.07
CA ILE A 107 2.25 -8.29 -11.03
C ILE A 107 2.53 -6.96 -11.69
N GLN A 108 1.75 -5.94 -11.31
CA GLN A 108 1.89 -4.59 -11.82
C GLN A 108 2.99 -3.84 -11.06
N GLY A 109 3.89 -3.21 -11.79
CA GLY A 109 5.01 -2.48 -11.20
C GLY A 109 5.80 -1.68 -12.24
N GLN A 110 7.10 -1.46 -11.98
CA GLN A 110 7.98 -0.82 -12.98
C GLN A 110 8.21 -1.69 -14.21
N LYS A 111 8.07 -3.01 -14.05
CA LYS A 111 7.98 -3.98 -15.14
C LYS A 111 6.86 -4.93 -14.78
N ASP A 112 5.95 -5.13 -15.71
CA ASP A 112 4.91 -6.14 -15.55
C ASP A 112 5.56 -7.52 -15.66
N VAL A 113 5.41 -8.32 -14.61
CA VAL A 113 6.03 -9.66 -14.53
C VAL A 113 4.93 -10.70 -14.34
N SER A 114 4.87 -11.65 -15.27
CA SER A 114 4.04 -12.84 -15.13
C SER A 114 4.65 -13.76 -14.08
N ILE A 115 3.87 -14.12 -13.06
CA ILE A 115 4.32 -14.96 -11.94
C ILE A 115 3.75 -16.38 -12.00
N GLY A 116 2.92 -16.67 -13.00
CA GLY A 116 2.34 -17.99 -13.24
C GLY A 116 0.90 -17.95 -13.70
N THR A 117 0.29 -19.13 -13.76
CA THR A 117 -1.09 -19.32 -14.20
C THR A 117 -1.93 -20.02 -13.14
N VAL A 118 -3.23 -19.72 -13.13
CA VAL A 118 -4.23 -20.38 -12.29
C VAL A 118 -5.43 -20.79 -13.13
N ASN A 119 -5.91 -22.01 -12.93
CA ASN A 119 -7.13 -22.46 -13.59
C ASN A 119 -8.35 -21.86 -12.90
N LEU A 120 -9.35 -21.53 -13.70
CA LEU A 120 -10.62 -21.01 -13.25
C LEU A 120 -11.70 -22.07 -13.44
N LEU A 121 -12.39 -22.37 -12.35
CA LEU A 121 -13.44 -23.38 -12.28
C LEU A 121 -14.82 -22.74 -12.33
N ALA A 122 -15.81 -23.42 -12.89
CA ALA A 122 -17.19 -22.96 -12.83
C ALA A 122 -17.75 -23.05 -11.40
N ASN A 123 -18.43 -21.99 -10.94
CA ASN A 123 -19.09 -22.01 -9.63
C ASN A 123 -20.38 -22.85 -9.60
N ARG A 124 -21.03 -23.04 -10.76
CA ARG A 124 -22.25 -23.83 -10.92
C ARG A 124 -22.30 -24.47 -12.30
N SER A 125 -23.09 -25.54 -12.44
CA SER A 125 -23.37 -26.10 -13.76
C SER A 125 -24.29 -25.15 -14.55
N ALA A 126 -24.01 -24.96 -15.84
CA ALA A 126 -24.81 -24.12 -16.72
C ALA A 126 -24.66 -24.51 -18.18
N ASN A 127 -25.71 -24.30 -18.98
CA ASN A 127 -25.68 -24.52 -20.42
C ASN A 127 -25.29 -23.21 -21.14
N LEU A 128 -24.20 -23.26 -21.88
CA LEU A 128 -23.67 -22.22 -22.75
C LEU A 128 -24.24 -22.39 -24.17
N MET A 129 -25.56 -22.38 -24.37
CA MET A 129 -26.09 -22.47 -25.73
C MET A 129 -25.81 -21.17 -26.52
N GLU A 130 -25.13 -21.39 -27.65
CA GLU A 130 -24.85 -20.54 -28.81
C GLU A 130 -23.98 -19.27 -28.63
N GLU A 131 -22.80 -19.33 -29.28
CA GLU A 131 -21.87 -18.22 -29.58
C GLU A 131 -21.49 -17.29 -28.42
N SER A 132 -20.68 -17.79 -27.48
CA SER A 132 -19.81 -16.88 -26.69
C SER A 132 -18.41 -16.82 -27.29
N SER A 133 -18.33 -16.26 -28.50
CA SER A 133 -17.12 -15.56 -29.00
C SER A 133 -16.95 -14.18 -28.32
N LEU A 134 -17.68 -13.93 -27.24
CA LEU A 134 -17.65 -12.69 -26.50
C LEU A 134 -16.34 -12.62 -25.71
N PRO A 135 -15.56 -11.55 -25.88
CA PRO A 135 -14.29 -11.40 -25.18
C PRO A 135 -14.57 -11.45 -23.67
N LEU A 136 -13.86 -12.33 -22.96
CA LEU A 136 -13.82 -12.35 -21.50
C LEU A 136 -13.51 -10.92 -21.04
N GLU A 137 -14.53 -10.23 -20.57
CA GLU A 137 -14.42 -8.84 -20.19
C GLU A 137 -13.44 -8.76 -19.01
N LYS A 138 -12.36 -7.98 -19.17
CA LYS A 138 -11.29 -7.78 -18.16
C LYS A 138 -11.79 -6.95 -16.97
N SER A 139 -12.93 -7.31 -16.39
CA SER A 139 -13.67 -6.55 -15.37
C SER A 139 -12.94 -6.44 -14.00
N PHE A 140 -11.75 -7.03 -13.87
CA PHE A 140 -11.01 -7.12 -12.60
C PHE A 140 -10.03 -5.97 -12.37
N SER A 141 -9.56 -5.32 -13.45
CA SER A 141 -8.75 -4.10 -13.36
C SER A 141 -9.46 -3.03 -12.52
N ASP A 142 -10.72 -2.73 -12.86
CA ASP A 142 -11.34 -1.50 -12.40
C ASP A 142 -11.82 -1.56 -10.95
N ARG A 143 -12.14 -2.76 -10.44
CA ARG A 143 -12.54 -2.93 -9.03
C ARG A 143 -11.36 -2.79 -8.08
N ILE A 144 -10.21 -3.39 -8.38
CA ILE A 144 -9.03 -3.29 -7.51
C ILE A 144 -8.40 -1.89 -7.62
N LEU A 145 -8.28 -1.34 -8.84
CA LEU A 145 -7.80 0.03 -9.05
C LEU A 145 -8.71 1.05 -8.36
N GLY A 146 -10.02 0.84 -8.40
CA GLY A 146 -11.01 1.68 -7.72
C GLY A 146 -10.86 1.67 -6.20
N TRP A 147 -10.55 0.53 -5.59
CA TRP A 147 -10.29 0.46 -4.14
C TRP A 147 -8.97 1.13 -3.76
N VAL A 148 -7.90 0.94 -4.54
CA VAL A 148 -6.59 1.57 -4.29
C VAL A 148 -6.66 3.10 -4.45
N LEU A 149 -7.36 3.60 -5.48
CA LEU A 149 -7.60 5.03 -5.67
C LEU A 149 -8.42 5.64 -4.51
N LYS A 150 -9.48 4.96 -4.06
CA LYS A 150 -10.29 5.42 -2.92
C LYS A 150 -9.45 5.51 -1.64
N VAL A 151 -8.63 4.51 -1.34
CA VAL A 151 -7.76 4.50 -0.16
C VAL A 151 -6.67 5.58 -0.27
N GLY A 152 -6.08 5.77 -1.45
CA GLY A 152 -5.08 6.82 -1.69
C GLY A 152 -5.63 8.24 -1.50
N VAL A 153 -6.85 8.50 -1.99
CA VAL A 153 -7.54 9.78 -1.81
C VAL A 153 -7.83 10.05 -0.33
N VAL A 154 -8.27 9.05 0.43
CA VAL A 154 -8.53 9.20 1.88
C VAL A 154 -7.23 9.52 2.64
N LEU A 155 -6.13 8.86 2.31
CA LEU A 155 -4.81 9.12 2.91
C LEU A 155 -4.29 10.52 2.60
N LEU A 156 -4.44 10.99 1.36
CA LEU A 156 -4.12 12.37 0.98
C LEU A 156 -5.00 13.39 1.72
N PHE A 157 -6.28 13.07 1.93
CA PHE A 157 -7.19 13.94 2.67
C PHE A 157 -6.78 14.07 4.14
N ILE A 158 -6.40 12.96 4.78
CA ILE A 158 -5.89 12.93 6.17
C ILE A 158 -4.57 13.71 6.26
N ALA A 159 -3.64 13.49 5.32
CA ALA A 159 -2.36 14.21 5.29
C ALA A 159 -2.56 15.73 5.12
N SER A 160 -3.48 16.14 4.24
CA SER A 160 -3.87 17.54 4.05
C SER A 160 -4.45 18.16 5.32
N LEU A 161 -5.36 17.46 6.01
CA LEU A 161 -5.91 17.89 7.29
C LEU A 161 -4.82 18.12 8.36
N ILE A 162 -3.88 17.17 8.50
CA ILE A 162 -2.76 17.30 9.45
C ILE A 162 -1.87 18.50 9.09
N PHE A 163 -1.61 18.71 7.80
CA PHE A 163 -0.81 19.84 7.32
C PHE A 163 -1.48 21.18 7.62
N ILE A 164 -2.79 21.31 7.37
CA ILE A 164 -3.56 22.51 7.70
C ILE A 164 -3.54 22.79 9.20
N ILE A 165 -3.78 21.76 10.03
CA ILE A 165 -3.78 21.90 11.49
C ILE A 165 -2.40 22.38 11.99
N ARG A 166 -1.31 21.78 11.50
CA ARG A 166 0.06 22.24 11.85
C ARG A 166 0.31 23.68 11.45
N THR A 167 -0.12 24.07 10.24
CA THR A 167 0.08 25.42 9.71
C THR A 167 -0.64 26.47 10.57
N ILE A 168 -1.90 26.20 10.94
CA ILE A 168 -2.66 27.08 11.84
C ILE A 168 -2.01 27.15 13.22
N ASN A 169 -1.52 26.02 13.75
CA ASN A 169 -0.92 25.98 15.08
C ASN A 169 0.41 26.76 15.12
N LEU A 170 1.23 26.66 14.06
CA LEU A 170 2.46 27.46 13.90
C LEU A 170 2.16 28.96 13.77
N MET A 171 1.14 29.34 13.01
CA MET A 171 0.72 30.75 12.90
C MET A 171 0.20 31.30 14.24
N ARG A 172 -0.56 30.51 15.00
CA ARG A 172 -1.01 30.91 16.36
C ARG A 172 0.17 31.06 17.32
N GLN A 173 1.17 30.19 17.22
CA GLN A 173 2.37 30.28 18.04
C GLN A 173 3.22 31.50 17.69
N SER A 174 3.34 31.86 16.40
CA SER A 174 4.10 33.04 15.99
C SER A 174 3.45 34.35 16.45
N LYS A 175 2.11 34.46 16.38
CA LYS A 175 1.36 35.64 16.89
C LYS A 175 1.60 35.87 18.39
N ARG A 176 1.51 34.82 19.21
CA ARG A 176 1.79 34.90 20.66
C ARG A 176 3.23 35.34 20.97
N ARG A 177 4.19 34.98 20.12
CA ARG A 177 5.60 35.43 20.27
C ARG A 177 5.76 36.91 19.91
N GLN A 178 5.07 37.39 18.87
CA GLN A 178 5.14 38.80 18.49
C GLN A 178 4.52 39.73 19.54
N GLU A 179 3.42 39.33 20.18
CA GLU A 179 2.79 40.11 21.26
C GLU A 179 3.72 40.27 22.47
N LYS A 180 4.40 39.19 22.89
CA LYS A 180 5.39 39.25 23.98
C LYS A 180 6.59 40.14 23.65
N LEU A 181 7.02 40.17 22.39
CA LEU A 181 8.12 41.04 21.96
C LEU A 181 7.70 42.52 21.92
N ARG A 182 6.45 42.81 21.55
CA ARG A 182 5.90 44.18 21.59
C ARG A 182 5.77 44.69 23.03
N ALA A 183 5.25 43.87 23.94
CA ALA A 183 5.15 44.23 25.37
C ALA A 183 6.53 44.51 26.01
N ARG A 184 7.54 43.67 25.70
CA ARG A 184 8.91 43.93 26.18
C ARG A 184 9.52 45.21 25.62
N ARG A 185 9.22 45.55 24.36
CA ARG A 185 9.70 46.80 23.74
C ARG A 185 9.07 48.02 24.39
N SER A 186 7.76 48.01 24.67
CA SER A 186 7.10 49.12 25.36
C SER A 186 7.64 49.30 26.78
N GLU A 187 7.88 48.23 27.54
CA GLU A 187 8.48 48.30 28.87
C GLU A 187 9.92 48.88 28.85
N LEU A 188 10.72 48.52 27.84
CA LEU A 188 12.07 49.07 27.66
C LEU A 188 12.04 50.55 27.29
N GLU A 189 11.13 50.96 26.41
CA GLU A 189 10.95 52.36 26.04
C GLU A 189 10.46 53.22 27.21
N GLU A 190 9.60 52.67 28.06
CA GLU A 190 9.13 53.33 29.29
C GLU A 190 10.28 53.52 30.29
N LYS A 191 11.05 52.47 30.57
CA LYS A 191 12.24 52.55 31.44
C LYS A 191 13.28 53.55 30.93
N LEU A 192 13.53 53.59 29.63
CA LEU A 192 14.48 54.53 29.03
C LEU A 192 14.01 55.98 29.19
N LYS A 193 12.71 56.24 29.07
CA LYS A 193 12.14 57.58 29.30
C LYS A 193 12.27 58.01 30.75
N ASP A 194 11.99 57.11 31.69
CA ASP A 194 12.13 57.37 33.12
C ASP A 194 13.59 57.67 33.49
N GLU A 195 14.54 56.93 32.93
CA GLU A 195 15.98 57.14 33.15
C GLU A 195 16.43 58.51 32.62
N ILE A 196 16.03 58.88 31.39
CA ILE A 196 16.30 60.21 30.81
C ILE A 196 15.66 61.33 31.64
N GLU A 197 14.44 61.12 32.17
CA GLU A 197 13.78 62.12 33.01
C GLU A 197 14.51 62.30 34.35
N GLN A 198 15.00 61.21 34.95
CA GLN A 198 15.80 61.25 36.17
C GLN A 198 17.14 61.96 35.95
N GLU A 199 17.86 61.64 34.87
CA GLU A 199 19.11 62.32 34.52
C GLU A 199 18.87 63.83 34.32
N ASN A 200 17.81 64.21 33.60
CA ASN A 200 17.47 65.61 33.40
C ASN A 200 17.11 66.34 34.70
N LYS A 201 16.39 65.69 35.62
CA LYS A 201 16.11 66.24 36.96
C LYS A 201 17.41 66.43 37.75
N GLN A 202 18.31 65.45 37.73
CA GLN A 202 19.60 65.53 38.42
C GLN A 202 20.48 66.65 37.87
N GLN A 203 20.53 66.82 36.54
CA GLN A 203 21.26 67.91 35.90
C GLN A 203 20.68 69.29 36.24
N ARG A 204 19.35 69.42 36.34
CA ARG A 204 18.69 70.67 36.77
C ARG A 204 19.04 71.05 38.20
N ILE A 205 19.05 70.08 39.12
CA ILE A 205 19.45 70.29 40.53
C ILE A 205 20.92 70.71 40.61
N ASN A 206 21.81 70.08 39.86
CA ASN A 206 23.22 70.46 39.83
C ASN A 206 23.45 71.86 39.24
N ARG A 207 22.64 72.30 38.27
CA ARG A 207 22.72 73.65 37.69
C ARG A 207 22.12 74.75 38.58
N SER A 208 21.23 74.42 39.52
CA SER A 208 20.67 75.41 40.46
C SER A 208 21.53 75.65 41.70
N ASN A 209 22.54 74.80 41.93
CA ASN A 209 23.45 74.86 43.07
C ASN A 209 24.81 75.54 42.75
N PHE A 210 24.95 76.10 41.55
CA PHE A 210 26.06 76.93 41.08
C PHE A 210 25.52 78.32 40.70
#